data_AF-A0A968UHA4-F1
#
_entry.id   AF-A0A968UHA4-F1
#
_cell.length_a   1.000
_cell.length_b   1.000
_cell.length_c   1.000
_cell.angle_alpha   90.00
_cell.angle_beta   90.00
_cell.angle_gamma   90.00
#
_symmetry.space_group_name_H-M   'P 1'
#
loop_
_entity.id
_entity.type
_entity.pdbx_description
1 polymer ?
#
loop_
_entity_poly.entity_id
_entity_poly.type
_entity_poly.pdbx_seq_one_letter_code
_entity_poly.pdbx_strand_id
1 'polypeptide(L)'
;MAQNHLKTEDYMLINYEKLASQPSETFKEICSMLSCEFEGQAVANFRAGNLHTIAGNPMRYRKEKIVLDEKWKELLPAYHRKIARILTLPNRATYGYR
;
A
#
# COMPACT_ATOMS: atom_id res chain seq x y z
N MET A 1 16.64 -12.53 -24.56
CA MET A 1 16.93 -11.23 -23.91
C MET A 1 15.59 -10.54 -23.71
N ALA A 2 15.24 -10.11 -22.49
CA ALA A 2 13.97 -9.43 -22.25
C ALA A 2 14.02 -8.04 -22.91
N GLN A 3 13.11 -7.77 -23.85
CA GLN A 3 13.14 -6.58 -24.72
C GLN A 3 12.49 -5.33 -24.08
N ASN A 4 11.78 -5.49 -22.96
CA ASN A 4 11.00 -4.42 -22.34
C ASN A 4 11.63 -4.01 -21.01
N HIS A 5 12.45 -2.95 -21.05
CA HIS A 5 12.93 -2.29 -19.83
C HIS A 5 11.96 -1.18 -19.46
N LEU A 6 11.35 -1.29 -18.27
CA LEU A 6 10.59 -0.21 -17.67
C LEU A 6 11.57 0.89 -17.23
N LYS A 7 11.27 2.13 -17.59
CA LYS A 7 11.99 3.33 -17.16
C LYS A 7 11.42 3.83 -15.84
N THR A 8 12.14 4.73 -15.17
CA THR A 8 11.67 5.34 -13.92
C THR A 8 10.29 5.99 -14.05
N GLU A 9 9.96 6.57 -15.21
CA GLU A 9 8.65 7.17 -15.52
C GLU A 9 7.50 6.15 -15.57
N ASP A 10 7.80 4.87 -15.79
CA ASP A 10 6.82 3.78 -15.80
C ASP A 10 6.51 3.27 -14.38
N TYR A 11 7.12 3.86 -13.35
CA TYR A 11 6.92 3.49 -11.94
C TYR A 11 6.34 4.65 -11.14
N MET A 12 5.40 4.31 -10.26
CA MET A 12 4.95 5.22 -9.20
C MET A 12 5.15 4.56 -7.84
N LEU A 13 5.96 5.20 -7.00
CA LEU A 13 6.15 4.78 -5.62
C LEU A 13 4.97 5.26 -4.78
N ILE A 14 4.25 4.32 -4.17
CA ILE A 14 3.11 4.61 -3.30
C ILE A 14 3.49 4.26 -1.86
N ASN A 15 3.40 5.26 -0.99
CA ASN A 15 3.53 5.05 0.44
C ASN A 15 2.23 4.42 0.99
N TYR A 16 2.38 3.33 1.76
CA TYR A 16 1.24 2.61 2.33
C TYR A 16 0.37 3.53 3.21
N GLU A 17 0.99 4.35 4.04
CA GLU A 17 0.27 5.23 4.96
C GLU A 17 -0.57 6.28 4.22
N LYS A 18 -0.05 6.82 3.11
CA LYS A 18 -0.80 7.70 2.19
C LYS A 18 -1.99 6.96 1.58
N LEU A 19 -1.76 5.79 0.98
CA LEU A 19 -2.82 4.97 0.39
C LEU A 19 -3.90 4.62 1.41
N ALA A 20 -3.50 4.23 2.61
CA ALA A 20 -4.41 3.74 3.63
C ALA A 20 -5.21 4.85 4.31
N SER A 21 -4.65 6.07 4.37
CA SER A 21 -5.31 7.24 4.95
C SER A 21 -6.12 8.05 3.92
N GLN A 22 -5.72 8.03 2.66
CA GLN A 22 -6.31 8.78 1.54
C GLN A 22 -6.48 7.87 0.31
N PRO A 23 -7.31 6.81 0.40
CA PRO A 23 -7.37 5.77 -0.63
C PRO A 23 -7.95 6.27 -1.94
N SER A 24 -8.95 7.16 -1.90
CA SER A 24 -9.59 7.70 -3.10
C SER A 24 -8.66 8.65 -3.86
N GLU A 25 -7.97 9.52 -3.14
CA GLU A 25 -7.00 10.46 -3.70
C GLU A 25 -5.82 9.72 -4.32
N THR A 26 -5.26 8.75 -3.59
CA THR A 26 -4.16 7.92 -4.09
C THR A 26 -4.61 7.10 -5.30
N PHE A 27 -5.83 6.54 -5.30
CA PHE A 27 -6.35 5.81 -6.46
C PHE A 27 -6.54 6.72 -7.68
N LYS A 28 -6.99 7.95 -7.50
CA LYS A 28 -7.10 8.94 -8.58
C LYS A 28 -5.74 9.27 -9.20
N GLU A 29 -4.68 9.39 -8.40
CA GLU A 29 -3.31 9.56 -8.87
C GLU A 29 -2.84 8.34 -9.70
N ILE A 30 -3.15 7.12 -9.26
CA ILE A 30 -2.86 5.89 -10.01
C ILE A 30 -3.58 5.88 -11.36
N CYS A 31 -4.89 6.16 -11.38
CA CYS A 31 -5.66 6.23 -12.62
C CYS A 31 -5.07 7.26 -13.60
N SER A 32 -4.64 8.41 -13.08
CA SER A 32 -3.97 9.44 -13.87
C SER A 32 -2.65 8.95 -14.48
N MET A 33 -1.82 8.23 -13.71
CA MET A 33 -0.57 7.65 -14.22
C MET A 33 -0.85 6.62 -15.32
N LEU A 34 -1.86 5.77 -15.13
CA LEU A 34 -2.24 4.70 -16.05
C LEU A 34 -3.07 5.18 -17.25
N SER A 35 -3.39 6.48 -17.32
CA SER A 35 -4.27 7.05 -18.34
C SER A 35 -5.64 6.34 -18.42
N CYS A 36 -6.21 6.00 -17.25
CA CYS A 36 -7.53 5.40 -17.16
C CYS A 36 -8.51 6.27 -16.35
N GLU A 37 -9.81 6.05 -16.57
CA GLU A 37 -10.85 6.79 -15.88
C GLU A 37 -10.93 6.39 -14.41
N PHE A 38 -11.08 7.39 -13.54
CA PHE A 38 -11.28 7.16 -12.11
C PHE A 38 -12.73 6.75 -11.84
N GLU A 39 -12.91 5.53 -11.33
CA GLU A 39 -14.20 5.05 -10.85
C GLU A 39 -14.25 5.13 -9.31
N GLY A 40 -14.98 6.09 -8.76
CA GLY A 40 -15.02 6.32 -7.31
C GLY A 40 -15.54 5.13 -6.49
N GLN A 41 -16.40 4.29 -7.09
CA GLN A 41 -16.91 3.08 -6.42
C GLN A 41 -15.87 1.97 -6.34
N ALA A 42 -14.89 1.93 -7.24
CA ALA A 42 -13.83 0.92 -7.26
C ALA A 42 -13.09 0.85 -5.93
N VAL A 43 -12.83 1.99 -5.29
CA VAL A 43 -12.17 2.07 -3.97
C VAL A 43 -12.97 1.37 -2.88
N ALA A 44 -14.31 1.45 -2.95
CA ALA A 44 -15.20 0.87 -1.96
C ALA A 44 -15.56 -0.60 -2.27
N ASN A 45 -15.58 -0.99 -3.54
CA ASN A 45 -16.10 -2.27 -4.00
C ASN A 45 -15.04 -3.20 -4.64
N PHE A 46 -13.73 -2.87 -4.58
CA PHE A 46 -12.66 -3.66 -5.21
C PHE A 46 -12.65 -5.15 -4.81
N ARG A 47 -13.30 -5.51 -3.70
CA ARG A 47 -13.45 -6.89 -3.21
C ARG A 47 -14.71 -7.60 -3.67
N ALA A 48 -15.60 -6.92 -4.40
CA ALA A 48 -16.87 -7.47 -4.88
C ALA A 48 -16.73 -8.32 -6.16
N GLY A 49 -15.56 -8.30 -6.81
CA GLY A 49 -15.29 -9.10 -8.01
C GLY A 49 -15.17 -10.61 -7.73
N ASN A 50 -15.24 -11.41 -8.80
CA ASN A 50 -15.19 -12.86 -8.70
C ASN A 50 -13.83 -13.36 -8.15
N LEU A 51 -13.89 -13.99 -6.97
CA LEU A 51 -12.77 -14.66 -6.30
C LEU A 51 -12.54 -16.06 -6.91
N HIS A 52 -12.20 -16.14 -8.19
CA HIS A 52 -11.80 -17.40 -8.81
C HIS A 52 -10.37 -17.73 -8.41
N THR A 53 -10.17 -18.41 -7.27
CA THR A 53 -8.86 -18.92 -6.89
C THR A 53 -8.95 -20.35 -6.38
N ILE A 54 -8.42 -21.28 -7.16
CA ILE A 54 -7.94 -22.56 -6.67
C ILE A 54 -6.71 -22.24 -5.81
N ALA A 55 -6.81 -22.41 -4.48
CA ALA A 55 -5.78 -22.07 -3.47
C ALA A 55 -5.45 -20.56 -3.27
N GLY A 56 -6.45 -19.73 -2.94
CA GLY A 56 -6.29 -18.29 -2.75
C GLY A 56 -5.75 -17.81 -1.38
N ASN A 57 -5.11 -16.63 -1.38
CA ASN A 57 -4.74 -15.87 -0.17
C ASN A 57 -5.99 -15.54 0.69
N PRO A 58 -6.05 -15.97 1.97
CA PRO A 58 -7.20 -15.72 2.86
C PRO A 58 -7.63 -14.25 2.98
N MET A 59 -6.70 -13.31 2.79
CA MET A 59 -6.97 -11.87 2.77
C MET A 59 -7.92 -11.43 1.65
N ARG A 60 -8.18 -12.29 0.66
CA ARG A 60 -9.11 -12.02 -0.44
C ARG A 60 -10.58 -12.24 -0.05
N TYR A 61 -10.86 -13.02 0.99
CA TYR A 61 -12.23 -13.25 1.50
C TYR A 61 -12.72 -12.18 2.47
N ARG A 62 -11.83 -11.27 2.88
CA ARG A 62 -12.12 -10.11 3.70
C ARG A 62 -13.03 -9.13 2.94
N LYS A 63 -13.85 -8.37 3.68
CA LYS A 63 -14.78 -7.37 3.12
C LYS A 63 -14.48 -5.95 3.60
N GLU A 64 -13.45 -5.81 4.42
CA GLU A 64 -13.02 -4.55 4.99
C GLU A 64 -12.50 -3.62 3.88
N LYS A 65 -12.79 -2.34 4.06
CA LYS A 65 -12.26 -1.25 3.24
C LYS A 65 -10.75 -1.13 3.43
N ILE A 66 -10.12 -0.32 2.58
CA ILE A 66 -8.75 0.12 2.80
C ILE A 66 -8.76 1.05 4.03
N VAL A 67 -8.01 0.68 5.06
CA VAL A 67 -7.88 1.44 6.31
C VAL A 67 -6.44 1.35 6.80
N LEU A 68 -5.95 2.44 7.38
CA LEU A 68 -4.63 2.49 8.02
C LEU A 68 -4.59 1.57 9.25
N ASP A 69 -3.67 0.61 9.24
CA ASP A 69 -3.40 -0.25 10.39
C ASP A 69 -2.22 0.29 11.21
N GLU A 70 -2.53 0.86 12.37
CA GLU A 70 -1.53 1.34 13.33
C GLU A 70 -1.55 0.56 14.65
N LYS A 71 -2.09 -0.67 14.66
CA LYS A 71 -2.20 -1.49 15.88
C LYS A 71 -0.86 -1.69 16.59
N TRP A 72 0.24 -1.64 15.86
CA TRP A 72 1.58 -1.69 16.45
C TRP A 72 1.83 -0.57 17.48
N LYS A 73 1.14 0.57 17.40
CA LYS A 73 1.25 1.65 18.39
C LYS A 73 0.62 1.28 19.73
N GLU A 74 -0.35 0.38 19.74
CA GLU A 74 -1.07 -0.04 20.95
C GLU A 74 -0.55 -1.38 21.46
N LEU A 75 -0.32 -2.33 20.54
CA LEU A 75 0.05 -3.70 20.87
C LEU A 75 1.55 -3.89 21.15
N LEU A 76 2.42 -3.01 20.62
CA LEU A 76 3.86 -3.11 20.83
C LEU A 76 4.29 -2.29 22.05
N PRO A 77 4.93 -2.90 23.07
CA PRO A 77 5.41 -2.18 24.24
C PRO A 77 6.37 -1.04 23.87
N ALA A 78 6.35 0.05 24.64
CA ALA A 78 7.14 1.25 24.34
C ALA A 78 8.64 0.99 24.21
N TYR A 79 9.18 0.04 24.98
CA TYR A 79 10.60 -0.36 24.91
C TYR A 79 10.96 -0.98 23.56
N HIS A 80 10.13 -1.89 23.04
CA HIS A 80 10.33 -2.51 21.73
C HIS A 80 10.27 -1.47 20.59
N ARG A 81 9.36 -0.49 20.69
CA ARG A 81 9.31 0.63 19.73
C ARG A 81 10.59 1.47 19.73
N LYS A 82 11.16 1.74 20.91
CA LYS A 82 12.44 2.47 21.01
C LYS A 82 13.58 1.68 20.39
N ILE A 83 13.69 0.38 20.68
CA ILE A 83 14.71 -0.48 20.07
C ILE A 83 14.58 -0.50 18.56
N ALA A 84 13.37 -0.78 18.04
CA ALA A 84 13.13 -0.82 16.60
C ALA A 84 13.52 0.51 15.92
N ARG A 85 13.19 1.64 16.54
CA ARG A 85 13.58 2.97 16.05
C ARG A 85 15.09 3.18 16.02
N ILE A 86 15.82 2.72 17.03
CA ILE A 86 17.29 2.84 17.10
C ILE A 86 17.94 1.95 16.04
N LEU A 87 17.53 0.67 15.97
CA LEU A 87 18.09 -0.31 15.04
C LEU A 87 17.85 0.08 13.57
N THR A 88 16.73 0.73 13.28
CA THR A 88 16.38 1.14 11.91
C THR A 88 16.87 2.54 11.55
N LEU A 89 17.45 3.30 12.50
CA LEU A 89 17.87 4.69 12.28
C LEU A 89 18.85 4.85 11.11
N PRO A 90 19.90 4.01 10.94
CA PRO A 90 20.83 4.15 9.82
C PRO A 90 20.12 3.96 8.47
N ASN A 91 19.32 2.90 8.35
CA ASN A 91 18.57 2.60 7.13
C ASN A 91 17.55 3.70 6.80
N ARG A 92 16.87 4.24 7.82
CA ARG A 92 15.92 5.35 7.63
C ARG A 92 16.58 6.59 7.05
N ALA A 93 17.79 6.92 7.52
CA ALA A 93 18.57 8.04 6.97
C ALA A 93 19.01 7.76 5.52
N THR A 94 19.48 6.56 5.22
CA THR A 94 19.95 6.19 3.87
C THR A 94 18.82 6.17 2.83
N TYR A 95 17.65 5.66 3.20
CA TYR A 95 16.52 5.48 2.27
C TYR A 95 15.49 6.62 2.31
N GLY A 96 15.75 7.70 3.08
CA GLY A 96 14.88 8.87 3.11
C GLY A 96 13.56 8.69 3.89
N TYR A 97 13.45 7.63 4.70
CA TYR A 97 12.27 7.40 5.55
C TYR A 97 12.35 8.26 6.82
N ARG A 98 11.67 9.40 6.83
CA ARG A 98 11.61 10.32 7.97
C ARG A 98 10.83 9.78 9.16
#